data_AF-A0A2V7XRM4-F1
#
_entry.id   AF-A0A2V7XRM4-F1
#
_cell.length_a   1.000
_cell.length_b   1.000
_cell.length_c   1.000
_cell.angle_alpha   90.00
_cell.angle_beta   90.00
_cell.angle_gamma   90.00
#
_symmetry.space_group_name_H-M   'P 1'
#
loop_
_entity.id
_entity.type
_entity.pdbx_description
1 polymer ?
#
loop_
_entity_poly.entity_id
_entity_poly.type
_entity_poly.pdbx_seq_one_letter_code
_entity_poly.pdbx_strand_id
1 'polypeptide(L)'
;MGAATWLFSALAVFSIARIVPRGRRSNYLRELTIAVLAAAVLGAIATALDFGGWRAADWRAALFVLFGAATVLGTYRALRLVHT
;
A
#
# COMPACT_ATOMS: atom_id res chain seq x y z
N MET A 1 8.24 -1.63 -13.77
CA MET A 1 7.89 -2.40 -12.57
C MET A 1 7.21 -3.69 -12.96
N GLY A 2 7.65 -4.83 -12.44
CA GLY A 2 6.86 -6.05 -12.54
C GLY A 2 5.67 -6.01 -11.57
N ALA A 3 4.56 -6.66 -11.90
CA ALA A 3 3.44 -6.87 -10.97
C ALA A 3 3.91 -7.47 -9.62
N ALA A 4 5.01 -8.23 -9.64
CA ALA A 4 5.69 -8.73 -8.46
C ALA A 4 6.12 -7.62 -7.49
N THR A 5 6.70 -6.52 -7.97
CA THR A 5 7.10 -5.39 -7.10
C THR A 5 5.91 -4.69 -6.45
N TRP A 6 4.75 -4.63 -7.12
CA TRP A 6 3.53 -4.07 -6.51
C TRP A 6 3.00 -4.96 -5.39
N LEU A 7 3.00 -6.28 -5.62
CA LEU A 7 2.61 -7.27 -4.61
C LEU A 7 3.57 -7.26 -3.41
N PHE A 8 4.88 -7.19 -3.64
CA PHE A 8 5.86 -7.09 -2.55
C PHE A 8 5.69 -5.82 -1.73
N SER A 9 5.48 -4.65 -2.37
CA SER A 9 5.19 -3.41 -1.64
C SER A 9 3.88 -3.50 -0.85
N ALA A 10 2.81 -4.08 -1.42
CA ALA A 10 1.54 -4.28 -0.72
C ALA A 10 1.71 -5.17 0.53
N LEU A 11 2.44 -6.28 0.39
CA LEU A 11 2.74 -7.18 1.49
C LEU A 11 3.61 -6.53 2.57
N ALA A 12 4.60 -5.71 2.17
CA ALA A 12 5.45 -4.97 3.09
C ALA A 12 4.64 -3.93 3.88
N VAL A 13 3.80 -3.13 3.23
CA VAL A 13 2.91 -2.16 3.90
C VAL A 13 1.97 -2.87 4.86
N PHE A 14 1.36 -3.98 4.42
CA PHE A 14 0.47 -4.75 5.27
C PHE A 14 1.19 -5.29 6.51
N SER A 15 2.39 -5.84 6.33
CA SER A 15 3.21 -6.38 7.42
C SER A 15 3.61 -5.28 8.41
N ILE A 16 4.07 -4.11 7.91
CA ILE A 16 4.42 -2.95 8.75
C ILE A 16 3.18 -2.44 9.51
N ALA A 17 2.03 -2.35 8.84
CA ALA A 17 0.80 -1.90 9.47
C ALA A 17 0.29 -2.85 10.57
N ARG A 18 0.74 -4.11 10.58
CA ARG A 18 0.45 -5.09 11.64
C ARG A 18 1.35 -4.94 12.85
N ILE A 19 2.57 -4.43 12.68
CA ILE A 19 3.50 -4.16 13.80
C ILE A 19 3.00 -2.98 14.65
N VAL A 20 2.28 -2.03 14.05
CA VAL A 20 1.70 -0.88 14.76
C VAL A 20 0.38 -1.29 15.44
N PRO A 21 0.34 -1.51 16.77
CA PRO A 21 -0.88 -1.90 17.45
C PRO A 21 -1.73 -0.65 17.67
N ARG A 22 -2.92 -0.59 17.07
CA ARG A 22 -3.97 0.36 17.48
C ARG A 22 -5.09 -0.47 18.08
N GLY A 23 -5.31 -0.33 19.39
CA GLY A 23 -6.13 -1.18 20.25
C GLY A 23 -7.64 -1.27 19.94
N ARG A 24 -8.01 -1.70 18.72
CA ARG A 24 -9.39 -1.97 18.31
C ARG A 24 -9.46 -3.22 17.43
N ARG A 25 -10.65 -3.83 17.32
CA ARG A 25 -10.96 -4.96 16.42
C ARG A 25 -10.66 -4.55 14.96
N SER A 26 -9.43 -4.83 14.52
CA SER A 26 -9.00 -4.66 13.14
C SER A 26 -9.77 -5.64 12.25
N ASN A 27 -10.51 -5.10 11.28
CA ASN A 27 -11.15 -5.92 10.25
C ASN A 27 -10.08 -6.28 9.21
N TYR A 28 -9.30 -7.31 9.53
CA TYR A 28 -8.11 -7.77 8.81
C TYR A 28 -8.32 -7.83 7.28
N LEU A 29 -9.43 -8.44 6.85
CA LEU A 29 -9.76 -8.57 5.43
C LEU A 29 -9.94 -7.21 4.75
N ARG A 30 -10.64 -6.25 5.39
CA ARG A 30 -10.83 -4.91 4.80
C ARG A 30 -9.51 -4.16 4.69
N GLU A 31 -8.65 -4.23 5.70
CA GLU A 31 -7.36 -3.55 5.67
C GLU A 31 -6.43 -4.14 4.60
N LEU A 32 -6.44 -5.46 4.44
CA LEU A 32 -5.71 -6.14 3.37
C LEU A 32 -6.24 -5.73 1.99
N THR A 33 -7.56 -5.77 1.79
CA THR A 33 -8.16 -5.36 0.50
C THR A 33 -7.83 -3.91 0.16
N ILE A 34 -7.89 -2.99 1.14
CA ILE A 34 -7.53 -1.58 0.92
C ILE A 34 -6.05 -1.44 0.55
N ALA A 35 -5.15 -2.12 1.27
CA ALA A 35 -3.72 -2.07 0.99
C ALA A 35 -3.39 -2.61 -0.42
N VAL A 36 -4.01 -3.72 -0.82
CA VAL A 36 -3.83 -4.32 -2.15
C VAL A 36 -4.38 -3.40 -3.25
N LEU A 37 -5.58 -2.86 -3.08
CA LEU A 37 -6.18 -1.93 -4.05
C LEU A 37 -5.37 -0.64 -4.17
N ALA A 38 -4.93 -0.06 -3.04
CA ALA A 38 -4.09 1.13 -3.03
C ALA A 38 -2.76 0.89 -3.75
N ALA A 39 -2.09 -0.25 -3.47
CA ALA A 39 -0.85 -0.61 -4.13
C ALA A 39 -1.02 -0.85 -5.63
N ALA A 40 -2.13 -1.46 -6.05
CA ALA A 40 -2.43 -1.67 -7.47
C ALA A 40 -2.66 -0.34 -8.21
N VAL A 41 -3.44 0.58 -7.64
CA VAL A 41 -3.69 1.91 -8.22
C VAL A 41 -2.40 2.72 -8.30
N LEU A 42 -1.63 2.76 -7.21
CA LEU A 42 -0.36 3.50 -7.17
C LEU A 42 0.70 2.87 -8.07
N GLY A 43 0.71 1.54 -8.21
CA GLY A 43 1.61 0.83 -9.14
C GLY A 43 1.28 1.14 -10.59
N ALA A 44 -0.02 1.21 -10.94
CA ALA A 44 -0.48 1.64 -12.25
C ALA A 44 -0.09 3.10 -12.55
N ILE A 45 -0.28 4.00 -11.59
CA ILE A 45 0.15 5.40 -11.69
C ILE A 45 1.67 5.50 -11.85
N ALA A 46 2.44 4.78 -11.04
CA ALA A 46 3.90 4.78 -11.13
C ALA A 46 4.40 4.29 -12.50
N THR A 47 3.70 3.32 -13.08
CA THR A 47 3.98 2.81 -14.43
C THR A 47 3.62 3.83 -15.51
N ALA A 48 2.51 4.55 -15.35
CA ALA A 48 2.12 5.63 -16.24
C ALA A 48 3.08 6.84 -16.18
N LEU A 49 3.69 7.07 -15.01
CA LEU A 49 4.72 8.10 -14.79
C LEU A 49 6.13 7.67 -15.25
N ASP A 50 6.23 6.52 -15.92
CA ASP A 50 7.47 5.95 -16.45
C ASP A 50 8.56 5.70 -15.39
N PHE A 51 8.16 5.41 -14.13
CA PHE A 51 9.09 4.92 -13.12
C PHE A 51 9.47 3.46 -13.40
N GLY A 52 10.34 3.26 -14.39
CA GLY A 52 10.84 1.97 -14.84
C GLY A 52 9.75 1.17 -15.55
N GLY A 53 9.92 0.93 -16.85
CA GLY A 53 8.97 0.15 -17.66
C GLY A 53 8.65 -1.23 -17.07
N TRP A 54 7.58 -1.88 -17.54
CA TRP A 54 6.97 -3.12 -17.02
C TRP A 54 7.93 -4.28 -16.67
N ARG A 55 9.15 -4.28 -17.20
CA ARG A 55 10.18 -5.32 -16.93
C ARG A 55 11.32 -4.87 -16.03
N ALA A 56 11.52 -3.57 -15.83
CA ALA A 56 12.57 -3.05 -14.97
C ALA A 56 12.07 -2.89 -13.53
N ALA A 57 12.85 -3.39 -12.57
CA ALA A 57 12.65 -3.08 -11.17
C ALA A 57 13.23 -1.69 -10.88
N ASP A 58 12.37 -0.74 -10.48
CA ASP A 58 12.77 0.61 -10.08
C ASP A 58 12.44 0.82 -8.60
N TRP A 59 13.46 1.19 -7.82
CA TRP A 59 13.35 1.42 -6.38
C TRP A 59 12.49 2.65 -6.05
N ARG A 60 12.47 3.68 -6.90
CA ARG A 60 11.67 4.90 -6.73
C ARG A 60 10.19 4.56 -6.78
N ALA A 61 9.84 3.71 -7.74
CA ALA A 61 8.49 3.24 -7.93
C ALA A 61 8.05 2.34 -6.75
N ALA A 62 8.96 1.51 -6.23
CA ALA A 62 8.70 0.70 -5.04
C ALA A 62 8.42 1.58 -3.79
N LEU A 63 9.22 2.63 -3.57
CA LEU A 63 9.00 3.58 -2.47
C LEU A 63 7.71 4.36 -2.64
N PHE A 64 7.40 4.83 -3.84
CA PHE A 64 6.15 5.55 -4.13
C PHE A 64 4.92 4.71 -3.76
N VAL A 65 4.90 3.45 -4.21
CA VAL A 65 3.80 2.53 -3.90
C VAL A 65 3.76 2.21 -2.40
N LEU A 66 4.91 1.98 -1.77
CA LEU A 66 5.01 1.68 -0.33
C LEU A 66 4.44 2.83 0.52
N PHE A 67 4.95 4.05 0.34
CA PHE A 67 4.52 5.20 1.15
C PHE A 67 3.10 5.66 0.81
N GLY A 68 2.70 5.58 -0.46
CA GLY A 68 1.33 5.91 -0.85
C GLY A 68 0.32 4.93 -0.26
N ALA A 69 0.57 3.62 -0.33
CA ALA A 69 -0.34 2.63 0.25
C ALA A 69 -0.37 2.71 1.79
N ALA A 70 0.77 2.98 2.43
CA ALA A 70 0.82 3.25 3.88
C ALA A 70 0.00 4.48 4.26
N THR A 71 0.03 5.54 3.44
CA THR A 71 -0.77 6.76 3.66
C THR A 71 -2.26 6.47 3.55
N VAL A 72 -2.71 5.75 2.52
CA VAL A 72 -4.12 5.36 2.36
C VAL A 72 -4.61 4.56 3.56
N LEU A 73 -3.84 3.56 4.00
CA LEU A 73 -4.19 2.73 5.15
C LEU A 73 -4.16 3.52 6.47
N GLY A 74 -3.19 4.42 6.63
CA GLY A 74 -3.09 5.33 7.77
C GLY A 74 -4.30 6.27 7.87
N THR A 75 -4.69 6.90 6.77
CA THR A 75 -5.87 7.76 6.67
C THR A 75 -7.15 6.99 6.96
N TYR A 76 -7.30 5.78 6.40
CA TYR A 76 -8.44 4.91 6.69
C TYR A 76 -8.57 4.60 8.19
N ARG A 77 -7.45 4.25 8.84
CA ARG A 77 -7.42 4.01 10.27
C ARG A 77 -7.73 5.28 11.08
N ALA A 78 -7.24 6.44 10.66
CA ALA A 78 -7.52 7.71 11.31
C ALA A 78 -9.01 8.11 11.21
N LEU A 79 -9.62 7.99 10.03
CA LEU A 79 -11.05 8.26 9.83
C LEU A 79 -11.94 7.35 10.69
N ARG A 80 -11.57 6.08 10.83
CA ARG A 80 -12.25 5.16 11.75
C ARG A 80 -12.14 5.53 13.22
N LEU A 81 -11.12 6.29 13.63
CA LEU A 81 -10.99 6.77 15.00
C LEU A 81 -11.86 8.01 15.24
N VAL A 82 -12.07 8.84 14.22
CA VAL A 82 -12.91 10.06 14.30
C VAL A 82 -14.41 9.72 14.28
N HIS A 83 -14.82 8.67 13.57
CA HIS A 83 -16.24 8.28 13.43
C HIS A 83 -16.72 7.24 14.46
N THR A 84 -16.09 7.18 15.62
CA THR A 84 -16.44 6.27 16.74
C THR A 84 -16.39 7.02 18.04
#